data_AF-A0A151R047-F1
#
_entry.id   AF-A0A151R047-F1
#
_cell.length_a   1.000
_cell.length_b   1.000
_cell.length_c   1.000
_cell.angle_alpha   90.00
_cell.angle_beta   90.00
_cell.angle_gamma   90.00
#
_symmetry.space_group_name_H-M   'P 1'
#
loop_
_entity.id
_entity.type
_entity.pdbx_description
1 polymer ?
#
loop_
_entity_poly.entity_id
_entity_poly.type
_entity_poly.pdbx_seq_one_letter_code
_entity_poly.pdbx_strand_id
1 'polypeptide(L)' 'MRLFPFSLNGKAKAWLHSQPNQSLTTWRDVETKFLARFFPPSKNTEARTAIATFAQGADEPLCEAWERYKSLLRRFRV' A
#
# COMPACT_ATOMS: atom_id res chain seq x y z
N MET A 1 21.51 7.18 2.89
CA MET A 1 20.26 7.88 2.48
C MET A 1 20.32 8.58 1.13
N ARG A 2 21.47 8.67 0.44
CA ARG A 2 21.60 9.55 -0.74
C ARG A 2 20.73 9.14 -1.95
N LEU A 3 20.42 7.85 -2.10
CA LEU A 3 19.70 7.35 -3.29
C LEU A 3 18.17 7.27 -3.12
N PHE A 4 17.66 7.17 -1.89
CA PHE A 4 16.22 7.04 -1.63
C PHE A 4 15.37 8.20 -2.17
N PRO A 5 15.78 9.49 -2.06
CA PRO A 5 15.02 10.58 -2.67
C PRO A 5 14.84 10.46 -4.19
N PHE A 6 15.76 9.77 -4.88
CA PHE A 6 15.69 9.58 -6.34
C PHE A 6 14.74 8.45 -6.75
N SER A 7 14.41 7.52 -5.83
CA SER A 7 13.39 6.50 -6.08
C SER A 7 11.96 6.99 -5.84
N LEU A 8 11.79 8.18 -5.24
CA LEU A 8 10.48 8.73 -4.91
C LEU A 8 9.97 9.69 -5.98
N ASN A 9 8.66 9.62 -6.24
CA ASN A 9 7.94 10.56 -7.10
C ASN A 9 6.68 11.11 -6.42
N GLY A 10 6.18 12.23 -6.94
CA GLY A 10 4.91 12.85 -6.53
C GLY A 10 4.77 13.02 -5.02
N LYS A 11 3.69 12.47 -4.45
CA LYS A 11 3.32 12.62 -3.02
C LYS A 11 4.37 12.06 -2.07
N ALA A 12 5.08 11.00 -2.45
CA ALA A 12 6.13 10.40 -1.62
C ALA A 12 7.36 11.32 -1.51
N LYS A 13 7.76 11.93 -2.62
CA LYS A 13 8.87 12.88 -2.64
C LYS A 13 8.53 14.15 -1.87
N ALA A 14 7.33 14.69 -2.08
CA ALA A 14 6.84 15.86 -1.32
C ALA A 14 6.79 15.57 0.19
N TRP A 15 6.33 14.39 0.59
CA TRP A 15 6.34 13.97 2.00
C TRP A 15 7.75 13.96 2.58
N LEU A 16 8.72 13.37 1.87
CA LEU A 16 10.11 13.30 2.35
C LEU A 16 10.70 14.71 2.56
N HIS A 17 10.43 15.65 1.66
CA HIS A 17 10.87 17.04 1.79
C HIS A 17 10.14 17.84 2.89
N SER A 18 8.93 17.44 3.27
CA SER A 18 8.15 18.09 4.34
C SER A 18 8.57 17.67 5.75
N GLN A 19 9.46 16.68 5.89
CA GLN A 19 9.86 16.18 7.20
C GLN A 19 10.76 17.19 7.93
N PRO A 20 10.56 17.40 9.25
CA PRO A 20 11.41 18.30 10.03
C PRO A 20 12.89 17.90 9.94
N ASN A 21 13.78 18.88 9.90
CA ASN A 21 15.22 18.65 10.00
C ASN A 21 15.52 17.74 11.21
N GLN A 22 16.37 16.73 11.01
CA GLN A 22 16.76 15.71 12.01
C GLN A 22 15.70 14.65 12.38
N SER A 23 14.49 14.66 11.77
CA SER A 23 13.48 13.64 12.06
C SER A 23 13.68 12.29 11.32
N LEU A 24 14.58 12.27 10.33
CA LEU A 24 14.89 11.14 9.46
C LEU A 24 16.41 10.98 9.31
N THR A 25 17.09 10.71 10.43
CA THR A 25 18.56 10.63 10.48
C THR A 25 19.09 9.25 10.14
N THR A 26 18.30 8.19 10.36
CA THR A 26 18.66 6.81 10.03
C THR A 26 17.75 6.22 8.94
N TRP A 27 18.23 5.19 8.24
CA TRP A 27 17.39 4.45 7.30
C TRP A 27 16.16 3.87 7.97
N ARG A 28 16.32 3.34 9.19
CA ARG A 28 15.25 2.70 9.94
C ARG A 28 14.11 3.67 10.24
N ASP A 29 14.42 4.93 10.53
CA ASP A 29 13.39 5.95 10.76
C ASP A 29 12.63 6.28 9.47
N VAL A 30 13.37 6.38 8.35
CA VAL A 30 12.79 6.60 7.02
C VAL A 30 11.86 5.46 6.65
N GLU A 31 12.35 4.22 6.73
CA GLU A 31 11.60 3.01 6.45
C GLU A 31 10.32 2.93 7.30
N THR A 32 10.46 3.07 8.62
CA THR A 32 9.34 2.94 9.55
C THR A 32 8.26 4.00 9.29
N LYS A 33 8.64 5.28 9.15
CA LYS A 33 7.68 6.36 8.91
C LYS A 33 7.07 6.31 7.51
N PHE A 34 7.86 5.91 6.51
CA PHE A 34 7.38 5.75 5.13
C PHE A 34 6.35 4.63 5.04
N LEU A 35 6.66 3.45 5.61
CA LEU A 35 5.73 2.32 5.65
C LEU A 35 4.47 2.70 6.44
N ALA A 36 4.58 3.33 7.61
CA ALA A 36 3.41 3.76 8.37
C ALA A 36 2.51 4.74 7.60
N ARG A 37 3.09 5.65 6.80
CA ARG A 37 2.34 6.66 6.04
C ARG A 37 1.69 6.10 4.77
N PHE A 38 2.44 5.31 3.99
CA PHE A 38 2.02 4.88 2.65
C PHE A 38 1.51 3.44 2.61
N PHE A 39 1.96 2.59 3.54
CA PHE A 39 1.60 1.18 3.67
C PHE A 39 1.10 0.85 5.08
N PRO A 40 0.08 1.56 5.58
CA PRO A 40 -0.41 1.34 6.93
C PRO A 40 -0.84 -0.13 7.10
N PRO A 41 -0.53 -0.78 8.24
CA PRO A 41 -0.85 -2.18 8.48
C PRO A 41 -2.33 -2.50 8.27
N SER A 42 -3.23 -1.57 8.58
CA SER A 42 -4.67 -1.71 8.39
C SER A 42 -5.06 -1.99 6.94
N LYS A 43 -4.42 -1.34 5.96
CA LYS A 43 -4.69 -1.59 4.53
C LYS A 43 -4.22 -2.98 4.11
N ASN A 44 -3.11 -3.46 4.69
CA ASN A 44 -2.62 -4.81 4.43
C ASN A 44 -3.55 -5.87 5.03
N THR A 45 -4.03 -5.65 6.26
CA THR A 45 -5.02 -6.52 6.91
C THR A 45 -6.33 -6.54 6.13
N GLU A 46 -6.87 -5.38 5.73
CA GLU A 46 -8.08 -5.29 4.90
C GLU A 46 -7.93 -6.08 3.59
N ALA A 47 -6.78 -5.93 2.92
CA ALA A 47 -6.46 -6.69 1.70
C ALA A 47 -6.50 -8.19 1.93
N ARG A 48 -5.81 -8.66 2.97
CA ARG A 48 -5.72 -10.09 3.31
C ARG A 48 -7.08 -10.65 3.68
N THR A 49 -7.86 -9.94 4.49
CA THR A 49 -9.20 -10.35 4.88
C THR A 49 -10.11 -10.42 3.66
N ALA A 50 -10.16 -9.38 2.83
CA ALA A 50 -11.03 -9.36 1.66
C ALA A 50 -10.72 -10.49 0.66
N ILE A 51 -9.44 -10.84 0.50
CA ILE A 51 -9.01 -11.98 -0.33
C ILE A 51 -9.41 -13.30 0.34
N ALA A 52 -9.12 -13.47 1.63
CA ALA A 52 -9.38 -14.72 2.35
C ALA A 52 -10.88 -15.04 2.51
N THR A 53 -11.71 -14.01 2.61
CA THR A 53 -13.17 -14.15 2.74
C THR A 53 -13.89 -13.99 1.40
N PHE A 54 -13.16 -13.93 0.27
CA PHE A 54 -13.79 -13.82 -1.04
C PHE A 54 -14.60 -15.08 -1.34
N ALA A 55 -15.86 -14.90 -1.72
CA ALA A 55 -16.74 -15.96 -2.16
C ALA A 55 -17.56 -15.47 -3.36
N GLN A 56 -17.80 -16.39 -4.29
CA GLN A 56 -18.79 -16.20 -5.35
C GLN A 56 -20.18 -16.12 -4.72
N GLY A 57 -21.00 -15.16 -5.15
CA GLY A 57 -22.40 -15.06 -4.74
C GLY A 57 -23.26 -16.24 -5.24
N ALA A 58 -24.37 -16.54 -4.55
CA ALA A 58 -25.22 -17.70 -4.87
C ALA A 58 -25.74 -17.69 -6.32
N ASP A 59 -26.07 -16.51 -6.85
CA ASP A 59 -26.56 -16.31 -8.22
C ASP A 59 -25.55 -15.55 -9.09
N GLU A 60 -24.31 -15.39 -8.63
CA GLU A 60 -23.27 -14.67 -9.36
C GLU A 60 -22.63 -15.60 -10.41
N PRO A 61 -22.60 -15.25 -11.70
CA PRO A 61 -21.85 -16.01 -12.69
C PRO A 61 -20.36 -16.05 -12.37
N LEU A 62 -19.70 -17.18 -12.61
CA LEU A 62 -18.26 -17.35 -12.33
C LEU A 62 -17.40 -16.28 -13.03
N CYS A 63 -17.79 -15.86 -14.24
CA CYS A 63 -17.07 -14.81 -14.98
C CYS A 63 -17.11 -13.47 -14.23
N GLU A 64 -18.23 -13.10 -13.63
CA GLU A 64 -18.38 -11.86 -12.86
C GLU A 64 -17.60 -11.95 -11.55
N ALA A 65 -17.72 -13.07 -10.82
CA ALA A 65 -16.93 -13.31 -9.61
C ALA A 65 -15.43 -13.22 -9.89
N TRP A 66 -14.97 -13.74 -11.03
CA TRP A 66 -13.57 -13.66 -11.44
C TRP A 66 -13.12 -12.22 -11.73
N GLU A 67 -13.95 -11.40 -12.37
CA GLU A 67 -13.63 -9.98 -12.58
C GLU A 67 -13.58 -9.20 -11.27
N ARG A 68 -14.48 -9.48 -10.31
CA ARG A 68 -14.42 -8.87 -8.97
C ARG A 68 -13.14 -9.26 -8.23
N TYR A 69 -12.79 -10.54 -8.27
CA TYR A 69 -11.54 -11.02 -7.66
C TYR A 69 -10.30 -10.35 -8.27
N LYS A 70 -10.22 -10.26 -9.61
CA LYS A 70 -9.12 -9.54 -10.28
C LYS A 70 -9.09 -8.06 -9.94
N SER A 71 -10.25 -7.42 -9.81
CA SER A 71 -10.36 -6.02 -9.40
C SER A 71 -9.88 -5.82 -7.96
N LEU A 72 -10.22 -6.76 -7.07
CA LEU A 72 -9.73 -6.80 -5.70
C LEU A 72 -8.19 -6.89 -5.67
N LEU A 73 -7.59 -7.79 -6.45
CA LEU A 73 -6.14 -7.92 -6.55
C LEU A 73 -5.46 -6.65 -7.10
N ARG A 74 -6.07 -5.98 -8.10
CA ARG A 74 -5.55 -4.73 -8.65
C ARG A 74 -5.58 -3.59 -7.62
N ARG A 75 -6.64 -3.53 -6.80
CA ARG A 75 -6.79 -2.53 -5.73
C ARG A 75 -5.72 -2.66 -4.64
N PHE A 76 -5.25 -3.88 -4.37
CA PHE A 76 -4.24 -4.15 -3.35
C PHE A 76 -2.82 -4.32 -3.91
N ARG A 77 -2.63 -4.16 -5.22
CA ARG A 77 -1.30 -4.15 -5.83
C ARG A 77 -0.61 -2.84 -5.48
N VAL A 78 0.47 -2.94 -4.68
CA VAL A 78 1.39 -1.87 -4.31
C VAL A 78 2.22 -1.44 -5.51
#